data_AF-A0A970WDX2-F1
#
_entry.id   AF-A0A970WDX2-F1
#
_cell.length_a   1.000
_cell.length_b   1.000
_cell.length_c   1.000
_cell.angle_alpha   90.00
_cell.angle_beta   90.00
_cell.angle_gamma   90.00
#
_symmetry.space_group_name_H-M   'P 1'
#
loop_
_entity.id
_entity.type
_entity.pdbx_description
1 polymer ?
#
loop_
_entity_poly.entity_id
_entity_poly.type
_entity_poly.pdbx_seq_one_letter_code
_entity_poly.pdbx_strand_id
1 'polypeptide(L)'
;MDVHRSLLFVVFMSASAGWCVPPCSALGGDEFGRLPEVEADLYAASYQPASLPAETSPDDASSAWQWHIRPQGFVYGTYWASASEPRMAVHLIDERHDGTLLDSYVGGRFGVLRFGPKDRPEGFQVDVLGGAKLRQNWGDLDVLATDYRYDILGTYGAGPHRFKFGFYHVSSHAGDEFLLEHPGFDRLNFFRDTLAAGYSYYPIPQARFYAEAGWALDHEISEPWEFQFGIDLGPRNRTGVGGAPFLAMNVHLREELDFGGNVAVQVGWGWRGDDAFDGFLRTGVHFYEGASPQFSFYAEHERQIGWGIWYDY
;
A
#
# COMPACT_ATOMS: atom_id res chain seq x y z
N MET A 1 0.89 14.27 -44.45
CA MET A 1 2.25 14.51 -43.92
C MET A 1 2.28 13.86 -42.56
N ASP A 2 2.65 12.58 -42.57
CA ASP A 2 2.72 11.70 -41.41
C ASP A 2 3.94 12.03 -40.54
N VAL A 3 3.75 12.09 -39.22
CA VAL A 3 4.81 11.81 -38.25
C VAL A 3 4.20 11.03 -37.09
N HIS A 4 4.28 9.70 -37.17
CA HIS A 4 4.20 8.81 -36.01
C HIS A 4 5.40 9.07 -35.07
N ARG A 5 5.15 9.23 -33.77
CA ARG A 5 6.17 9.05 -32.73
C ARG A 5 5.66 8.08 -31.67
N SER A 6 6.08 6.83 -31.83
CA SER A 6 6.09 5.83 -30.77
C SER A 6 7.35 6.05 -29.93
N LEU A 7 7.22 6.25 -28.61
CA LEU A 7 8.34 6.17 -27.68
C LEU A 7 8.22 4.87 -26.89
N LEU A 8 9.04 3.91 -27.29
CA LEU A 8 9.30 2.65 -26.61
C LEU A 8 10.40 2.92 -25.58
N PHE A 9 10.10 2.83 -24.28
CA PHE A 9 11.15 2.84 -23.25
C PHE A 9 11.64 1.40 -23.03
N VAL A 10 12.88 1.15 -23.44
CA VAL A 10 13.63 -0.08 -23.19
C VAL A 10 14.54 0.17 -21.98
N VAL A 11 14.34 -0.57 -20.90
CA VAL A 11 15.33 -0.66 -19.80
C VAL A 11 16.18 -1.91 -20.05
N PHE A 12 17.46 -1.71 -20.37
CA PHE A 12 18.45 -2.77 -20.42
C PHE A 12 19.00 -3.03 -19.01
N MET A 13 18.79 -4.25 -18.50
CA MET A 13 19.63 -4.84 -17.47
C MET A 13 20.24 -6.13 -18.03
N SER A 14 21.54 -6.08 -18.34
CA SER A 14 22.30 -7.21 -18.85
C SER A 14 22.70 -8.14 -17.70
N ALA A 15 22.15 -9.35 -17.68
CA ALA A 15 22.72 -10.48 -16.95
C ALA A 15 23.26 -11.47 -17.99
N SER A 16 24.58 -11.53 -18.13
CA SER A 16 25.27 -12.51 -18.96
C SER A 16 25.42 -13.82 -18.20
N ALA A 17 24.65 -14.84 -18.58
CA ALA A 17 24.95 -16.24 -18.27
C ALA A 17 25.06 -16.99 -19.60
N GLY A 18 26.28 -17.41 -19.95
CA GLY A 18 26.58 -18.14 -21.18
C GLY A 18 26.11 -19.58 -21.10
N TRP A 19 25.41 -20.04 -22.14
CA TRP A 19 25.00 -21.42 -22.31
C TRP A 19 25.98 -22.09 -23.28
N CYS A 20 26.84 -22.98 -22.77
CA CYS A 20 27.62 -23.90 -23.60
C CYS A 20 26.95 -25.28 -23.55
N VAL A 21 26.40 -25.71 -24.68
CA VAL A 21 25.92 -27.07 -24.92
C VAL A 21 27.09 -27.87 -25.52
N PRO A 22 27.53 -29.01 -24.94
CA PRO A 22 28.43 -29.92 -25.63
C PRO A 22 27.64 -30.92 -26.51
N PRO A 23 28.24 -31.44 -27.60
CA PRO A 23 27.54 -32.25 -28.58
C PRO A 23 27.36 -33.70 -28.12
N CYS A 24 26.28 -34.29 -28.63
CA CYS A 24 25.91 -35.69 -28.46
C CYS A 24 26.90 -36.61 -29.21
N SER A 25 27.46 -37.60 -28.51
CA SER A 25 28.13 -38.76 -29.11
C SER A 25 27.59 -40.04 -28.46
N ALA A 26 26.99 -40.90 -29.29
CA ALA A 26 26.41 -42.18 -28.94
C ALA A 26 27.46 -43.30 -28.93
N LEU A 27 27.43 -44.16 -27.91
CA LEU A 27 27.92 -45.56 -27.79
C LEU A 27 27.55 -45.96 -26.33
N GLY A 28 26.89 -47.05 -25.93
CA GLY A 28 26.29 -48.23 -26.52
C GLY A 28 26.09 -49.23 -25.36
N GLY A 29 25.01 -50.03 -25.39
CA GLY A 29 24.92 -51.34 -24.72
C GLY A 29 24.70 -51.40 -23.20
N ASP A 30 23.50 -51.83 -22.83
CA ASP A 30 23.18 -52.80 -21.78
C ASP A 30 23.56 -52.51 -20.32
N GLU A 31 22.61 -51.97 -19.55
CA GLU A 31 22.17 -52.55 -18.26
C GLU A 31 20.92 -51.82 -17.74
N PHE A 32 19.80 -52.54 -17.60
CA PHE A 32 18.64 -52.10 -16.85
C PHE A 32 19.01 -52.11 -15.35
N GLY A 33 19.45 -50.97 -14.81
CA GLY A 33 19.80 -50.85 -13.39
C GLY A 33 19.92 -49.41 -12.94
N ARG A 34 18.95 -48.96 -12.13
CA ARG A 34 18.87 -47.68 -11.39
C ARG A 34 19.01 -46.39 -12.22
N LEU A 35 17.91 -45.63 -12.29
CA LEU A 35 17.95 -44.21 -12.60
C LEU A 35 18.91 -43.52 -11.63
N PRO A 36 19.82 -42.64 -12.10
CA PRO A 36 20.61 -41.82 -11.20
C PRO A 36 19.65 -40.86 -10.47
N GLU A 37 19.78 -40.76 -9.15
CA GLU A 37 19.22 -39.67 -8.37
C GLU A 37 19.82 -38.37 -8.90
N VAL A 38 19.12 -37.75 -9.86
CA VAL A 38 19.41 -36.38 -10.28
C VAL A 38 18.99 -35.49 -9.12
N GLU A 39 19.99 -34.92 -8.47
CA GLU A 39 19.97 -33.87 -7.44
C GLU A 39 18.62 -33.16 -7.27
N ALA A 40 17.78 -33.70 -6.39
CA ALA A 40 16.70 -32.94 -5.76
C ALA A 40 17.25 -31.92 -4.74
N ASP A 41 18.56 -31.98 -4.44
CA ASP A 41 19.20 -31.19 -3.39
C ASP A 41 19.53 -29.74 -3.80
N LEU A 42 19.46 -29.39 -5.09
CA LEU A 42 19.72 -28.01 -5.55
C LEU A 42 18.48 -27.10 -5.57
N TYR A 43 17.27 -27.66 -5.43
CA TYR A 43 16.02 -26.89 -5.30
C TYR A 43 15.36 -27.01 -3.92
N ALA A 44 15.83 -27.90 -3.05
CA ALA A 44 15.29 -28.09 -1.71
C ALA A 44 15.94 -27.21 -0.61
N ALA A 45 16.97 -26.41 -0.95
CA ALA A 45 17.82 -25.75 0.05
C ALA A 45 17.42 -24.32 0.47
N SER A 46 16.23 -23.79 0.14
CA SER A 46 15.85 -22.45 0.66
C SER A 46 14.36 -22.20 0.92
N TYR A 47 13.52 -23.24 0.98
CA TYR A 47 12.14 -23.09 1.46
C TYR A 47 11.94 -23.90 2.74
N GLN A 48 12.38 -23.34 3.86
CA GLN A 48 11.81 -23.72 5.15
C GLN A 48 10.48 -22.95 5.28
N PRO A 49 9.31 -23.62 5.29
CA PRO A 49 8.12 -22.95 5.79
C PRO A 49 8.45 -22.53 7.22
N ALA A 50 8.40 -21.23 7.50
CA ALA A 50 8.48 -20.75 8.86
C ALA A 50 7.39 -21.48 9.64
N SER A 51 7.79 -22.42 10.49
CA SER A 51 6.92 -22.98 11.50
C SER A 51 6.28 -21.82 12.23
N LEU A 52 4.96 -21.86 12.41
CA LEU A 52 4.27 -21.05 13.41
C LEU A 52 5.14 -21.08 14.68
N PRO A 53 5.46 -19.94 15.31
CA PRO A 53 6.33 -19.96 16.48
C PRO A 53 5.62 -20.77 17.58
N ALA A 54 6.03 -22.02 17.72
CA ALA A 54 5.77 -22.83 18.89
C ALA A 54 6.73 -22.32 19.97
N GLU A 55 6.12 -21.79 21.03
CA GLU A 55 6.68 -21.62 22.38
C GLU A 55 8.12 -21.08 22.48
N THR A 56 8.19 -19.77 22.69
CA THR A 56 9.17 -19.06 23.55
C THR A 56 10.45 -19.83 23.86
N SER A 57 11.52 -19.55 23.11
CA SER A 57 12.87 -19.91 23.54
C SER A 57 13.20 -19.17 24.84
N PRO A 58 13.92 -19.77 25.81
CA PRO A 58 14.26 -19.11 27.08
C PRO A 58 15.17 -17.87 26.94
N ASP A 59 15.71 -17.64 25.74
CA ASP A 59 16.48 -16.45 25.37
C ASP A 59 15.62 -15.31 24.80
N ASP A 60 14.29 -15.49 24.64
CA ASP A 60 13.32 -14.40 24.49
C ASP A 60 13.09 -13.75 25.87
N ALA A 61 14.08 -13.01 26.36
CA ALA A 61 13.81 -12.06 27.44
C ALA A 61 12.72 -11.11 26.93
N SER A 62 11.48 -11.30 27.39
CA SER A 62 10.36 -10.44 27.00
C SER A 62 10.77 -9.00 27.27
N SER A 63 10.96 -8.21 26.20
CA SER A 63 11.43 -6.86 26.38
C SER A 63 10.48 -6.12 27.32
N ALA A 64 11.04 -5.47 28.33
CA ALA A 64 10.25 -4.90 29.42
C ALA A 64 9.26 -3.88 28.85
N TRP A 65 8.02 -3.95 29.36
CA TRP A 65 7.00 -2.95 29.04
C TRP A 65 7.42 -1.61 29.64
N GLN A 66 7.54 -0.61 28.79
CA GLN A 66 8.01 0.71 29.19
C GLN A 66 7.41 1.78 28.30
N TRP A 67 7.52 3.02 28.75
CA TRP A 67 7.15 4.19 27.98
C TRP A 67 8.25 4.55 26.99
N HIS A 68 7.87 4.79 25.75
CA HIS A 68 8.74 5.24 24.66
C HIS A 68 8.20 6.55 24.12
N ILE A 69 8.97 7.63 24.28
CA ILE A 69 8.70 8.89 23.58
C ILE A 69 9.27 8.75 22.17
N ARG A 70 8.50 9.13 21.15
CA ARG A 70 8.88 8.97 19.73
C ARG A 70 9.30 7.53 19.40
N PRO A 71 8.41 6.54 19.61
CA PRO A 71 8.72 5.15 19.32
C PRO A 71 9.05 4.95 17.83
N GLN A 72 9.93 3.99 17.52
CA GLN A 72 10.17 3.53 16.16
C GLN A 72 9.05 2.58 15.70
N GLY A 73 8.67 2.71 14.42
CA GLY A 73 7.61 1.94 13.78
C GLY A 73 6.21 2.15 14.36
N PHE A 74 5.25 1.38 13.85
CA PHE A 74 3.83 1.55 14.15
C PHE A 74 3.18 0.25 14.57
N VAL A 75 2.28 0.34 15.57
CA VAL A 75 1.46 -0.80 16.01
C VAL A 75 0.45 -1.17 14.93
N TYR A 76 -0.17 -0.18 14.29
CA TYR A 76 -1.18 -0.35 13.24
C TYR A 76 -0.69 0.28 11.92
N GLY A 77 -0.46 -0.49 10.87
CA GLY A 77 -0.02 0.03 9.57
C GLY A 77 -1.14 0.66 8.74
N THR A 78 -0.82 1.60 7.85
CA THR A 78 -1.74 2.12 6.81
C THR A 78 -2.12 1.02 5.82
N TYR A 79 -3.28 1.11 5.17
CA TYR A 79 -3.77 0.07 4.26
C TYR A 79 -3.09 0.22 2.90
N TRP A 80 -2.49 -0.82 2.29
CA TRP A 80 -1.58 -0.57 1.16
C TRP A 80 -2.30 -0.08 -0.10
N ALA A 81 -3.52 -0.58 -0.33
CA ALA A 81 -4.33 -0.21 -1.49
C ALA A 81 -5.31 0.95 -1.25
N SER A 82 -5.45 1.46 -0.03
CA SER A 82 -6.38 2.55 0.27
C SER A 82 -5.95 3.87 -0.37
N ALA A 83 -6.90 4.55 -1.00
CA ALA A 83 -6.71 5.92 -1.52
C ALA A 83 -6.94 7.00 -0.45
N SER A 84 -7.31 6.60 0.77
CA SER A 84 -7.79 7.52 1.80
C SER A 84 -6.69 7.95 2.77
N GLU A 85 -5.77 7.05 3.18
CA GLU A 85 -4.75 7.41 4.17
C GLU A 85 -3.54 8.16 3.58
N PRO A 86 -2.96 9.12 4.33
CA PRO A 86 -1.74 9.81 3.93
C PRO A 86 -0.55 8.84 3.80
N ARG A 87 0.19 8.93 2.68
CA ARG A 87 1.43 8.20 2.42
C ARG A 87 2.31 8.97 1.43
N MET A 88 3.52 8.48 1.19
CA MET A 88 4.31 8.90 0.04
C MET A 88 4.02 7.97 -1.13
N ALA A 89 3.57 8.51 -2.25
CA ALA A 89 3.35 7.74 -3.46
C ALA A 89 3.35 8.63 -4.71
N VAL A 90 3.58 8.01 -5.87
CA VAL A 90 3.30 8.62 -7.17
C VAL A 90 2.68 7.56 -8.07
N HIS A 91 1.60 7.92 -8.77
CA HIS A 91 0.94 7.08 -9.76
C HIS A 91 0.88 7.80 -11.09
N LEU A 92 1.32 7.12 -12.14
CA LEU A 92 1.00 7.51 -13.52
C LEU A 92 -0.13 6.59 -13.97
N ILE A 93 -1.32 7.16 -14.13
CA ILE A 93 -2.56 6.43 -14.38
C ILE A 93 -3.17 6.86 -15.70
N ASP A 94 -3.72 5.90 -16.43
CA ASP A 94 -4.62 6.14 -17.54
C ASP A 94 -6.05 6.03 -17.00
N GLU A 95 -6.78 7.13 -17.06
CA GLU A 95 -8.20 7.25 -16.73
C GLU A 95 -8.98 7.31 -18.05
N ARG A 96 -10.08 6.55 -18.13
CA ARG A 96 -10.80 6.28 -19.38
C ARG A 96 -11.37 7.53 -20.06
N HIS A 97 -11.72 8.55 -19.29
CA HIS A 97 -12.39 9.77 -19.68
C HIS A 97 -11.45 10.98 -19.68
N ASP A 98 -10.57 11.08 -18.69
CA ASP A 98 -9.69 12.24 -18.49
C ASP A 98 -8.27 12.06 -19.06
N GLY A 99 -7.98 10.90 -19.64
CA GLY A 99 -6.70 10.59 -20.23
C GLY A 99 -5.65 10.23 -19.18
N THR A 100 -4.39 10.61 -19.41
CA THR A 100 -3.31 10.26 -18.49
C THR A 100 -3.23 11.29 -17.36
N LEU A 101 -3.24 10.83 -16.11
CA LEU A 101 -3.13 11.66 -14.91
C LEU A 101 -1.88 11.29 -14.10
N LEU A 102 -1.40 12.25 -13.33
CA LEU A 102 -0.34 12.10 -12.35
C LEU A 102 -0.89 12.37 -10.96
N ASP A 103 -0.96 11.32 -10.15
CA ASP A 103 -1.41 11.35 -8.77
C ASP A 103 -0.17 11.35 -7.86
N SER A 104 0.09 12.44 -7.14
CA SER A 104 1.28 12.65 -6.31
C SER A 104 0.92 12.83 -4.84
N TYR A 105 1.38 11.92 -3.98
CA TYR A 105 0.96 11.84 -2.59
C TYR A 105 2.17 12.18 -1.71
N VAL A 106 2.01 13.22 -0.90
CA VAL A 106 3.04 13.63 0.07
C VAL A 106 2.42 13.54 1.45
N GLY A 107 2.88 12.57 2.23
CA GLY A 107 2.43 12.39 3.59
C GLY A 107 3.56 12.09 4.53
N GLY A 108 3.22 11.98 5.81
CA GLY A 108 4.10 11.53 6.86
C GLY A 108 3.30 10.97 8.02
N ARG A 109 3.95 10.09 8.78
CA ARG A 109 3.45 9.59 10.06
C ARG A 109 4.57 9.58 11.07
N PHE A 110 4.26 9.92 12.32
CA PHE A 110 5.17 9.68 13.42
C PHE A 110 4.44 9.26 14.69
N GLY A 111 5.09 8.37 15.45
CA GLY A 111 4.64 7.98 16.78
C GLY A 111 4.98 9.05 17.80
N VAL A 112 4.02 9.38 18.66
CA VAL A 112 4.19 10.34 19.75
C VAL A 112 4.65 9.62 21.01
N LEU A 113 3.92 8.59 21.42
CA LEU A 113 4.11 7.87 22.67
C LEU A 113 3.68 6.41 22.49
N ARG A 114 4.48 5.46 23.00
CA ARG A 114 4.09 4.04 23.11
C ARG A 114 4.31 3.55 24.54
N PHE A 115 3.37 2.76 25.05
CA PHE A 115 3.60 1.88 26.19
C PHE A 115 3.57 0.43 25.72
N GLY A 116 4.72 -0.23 25.79
CA GLY A 116 4.86 -1.59 25.28
C GLY A 116 6.31 -2.05 25.19
N PRO A 117 6.54 -3.27 24.69
CA PRO A 117 7.87 -3.78 24.39
C PRO A 117 8.58 -2.95 23.31
N LYS A 118 9.92 -2.96 23.31
CA LYS A 118 10.73 -2.17 22.36
C LYS A 118 10.83 -2.82 20.97
N ASP A 119 10.82 -4.14 20.93
CA ASP A 119 11.20 -5.00 19.81
C ASP A 119 10.02 -5.49 18.96
N ARG A 120 8.78 -5.21 19.37
CA ARG A 120 7.58 -5.66 18.65
C ARG A 120 6.45 -4.65 18.70
N PRO A 121 5.58 -4.63 17.69
CA PRO A 121 4.43 -3.71 17.60
C PRO A 121 3.29 -4.19 18.50
N GLU A 122 3.49 -4.14 19.82
CA GLU A 122 2.51 -4.49 20.85
C GLU A 122 2.34 -3.37 21.87
N GLY A 123 1.23 -3.43 22.61
CA GLY A 123 0.84 -2.41 23.57
C GLY A 123 0.08 -1.27 22.90
N PHE A 124 0.05 -0.11 23.57
CA PHE A 124 -0.70 1.06 23.13
C PHE A 124 0.25 2.11 22.55
N GLN A 125 -0.16 2.77 21.45
CA GLN A 125 0.61 3.83 20.81
C GLN A 125 -0.31 4.95 20.30
N VAL A 126 0.14 6.20 20.44
CA VAL A 126 -0.48 7.38 19.82
C VAL A 126 0.36 7.84 18.64
N ASP A 127 -0.29 8.05 17.50
CA ASP A 127 0.31 8.46 16.24
C ASP A 127 -0.35 9.72 15.70
N VAL A 128 0.44 10.51 14.98
CA VAL A 128 -0.04 11.61 14.15
C VAL A 128 0.36 11.35 12.71
N LEU A 129 -0.60 11.52 11.79
CA LEU A 129 -0.40 11.40 10.35
C LEU A 129 -0.89 12.68 9.69
N GLY A 130 -0.30 13.02 8.56
CA GLY A 130 -0.82 14.09 7.72
C GLY A 130 -0.23 14.06 6.34
N GLY A 131 -0.92 14.65 5.39
CA GLY A 131 -0.45 14.76 4.02
C GLY A 131 -1.44 15.43 3.08
N ALA A 132 -1.03 15.52 1.83
CA ALA A 132 -1.83 15.96 0.71
C ALA A 132 -1.76 14.94 -0.43
N LYS A 133 -2.88 14.75 -1.13
CA LYS A 133 -2.97 13.99 -2.38
C LYS A 133 -3.26 15.00 -3.49
N LEU A 134 -2.32 15.14 -4.40
CA LEU A 134 -2.42 16.03 -5.54
C LEU A 134 -2.78 15.19 -6.78
N ARG A 135 -3.72 15.69 -7.59
CA ARG A 135 -4.00 15.17 -8.93
C ARG A 135 -3.67 16.21 -9.99
N GLN A 136 -2.93 15.79 -11.02
CA GLN A 136 -2.53 16.64 -12.12
C GLN A 136 -2.80 15.97 -13.46
N ASN A 137 -3.00 16.78 -14.50
CA ASN A 137 -3.03 16.30 -15.87
C ASN A 137 -1.60 15.95 -16.35
N TRP A 138 -1.42 14.81 -17.03
CA TRP A 138 -0.13 14.44 -17.59
C TRP A 138 0.15 15.16 -18.90
N GLY A 139 1.00 16.19 -18.84
CA GLY A 139 1.50 16.90 -20.02
C GLY A 139 1.88 18.33 -19.68
N ASP A 140 0.91 19.10 -19.20
CA ASP A 140 1.07 20.46 -18.67
C ASP A 140 1.33 20.47 -17.15
N LEU A 141 0.91 19.41 -16.44
CA LEU A 141 0.96 19.28 -14.99
C LEU A 141 0.04 20.25 -14.25
N ASP A 142 -1.03 20.70 -14.90
CA ASP A 142 -2.05 21.55 -14.28
C ASP A 142 -2.75 20.78 -13.15
N VAL A 143 -3.00 21.46 -12.03
CA VAL A 143 -3.60 20.83 -10.85
C VAL A 143 -5.12 20.73 -11.05
N LEU A 144 -5.62 19.51 -10.95
CA LEU A 144 -7.05 19.23 -11.03
C LEU A 144 -7.72 19.30 -9.65
N ALA A 145 -7.10 18.68 -8.65
CA ALA A 145 -7.59 18.70 -7.28
C ALA A 145 -6.47 18.41 -6.27
N THR A 146 -6.70 18.83 -5.02
CA THR A 146 -5.87 18.49 -3.87
C THR A 146 -6.74 18.13 -2.67
N ASP A 147 -6.52 16.95 -2.10
CA ASP A 147 -7.09 16.52 -0.82
C ASP A 147 -6.06 16.67 0.30
N TYR A 148 -6.41 17.37 1.37
CA TYR A 148 -5.60 17.48 2.59
C TYR A 148 -6.19 16.60 3.67
N ARG A 149 -5.35 15.82 4.35
CA ARG A 149 -5.80 14.96 5.46
C ARG A 149 -4.80 14.96 6.61
N TYR A 150 -5.32 14.92 7.84
CA TYR A 150 -4.54 14.60 9.03
C TYR A 150 -5.31 13.69 9.99
N ASP A 151 -4.56 12.88 10.74
CA ASP A 151 -5.11 11.88 11.65
C ASP A 151 -4.41 11.96 13.01
N ILE A 152 -5.17 11.76 14.08
CA ILE A 152 -4.68 11.50 15.44
C ILE A 152 -5.20 10.13 15.85
N LEU A 153 -4.32 9.15 15.91
CA LEU A 153 -4.69 7.74 16.06
C LEU A 153 -4.16 7.16 17.37
N GLY A 154 -5.06 6.60 18.17
CA GLY A 154 -4.73 5.61 19.20
C GLY A 154 -4.71 4.22 18.57
N THR A 155 -3.67 3.46 18.83
CA THR A 155 -3.49 2.11 18.30
C THR A 155 -3.15 1.13 19.41
N TYR A 156 -3.63 -0.09 19.29
CA TYR A 156 -3.35 -1.16 20.25
C TYR A 156 -3.03 -2.46 19.54
N GLY A 157 -2.04 -3.20 20.04
CA GLY A 157 -1.64 -4.48 19.48
C GLY A 157 -1.38 -5.55 20.53
N ALA A 158 -1.88 -6.76 20.25
CA ALA A 158 -1.63 -7.96 21.03
C ALA A 158 -1.62 -9.18 20.11
N GLY A 159 -0.50 -9.92 20.06
CA GLY A 159 -0.39 -11.11 19.22
C GLY A 159 -0.65 -10.81 17.73
N PRO A 160 -1.59 -11.48 17.05
CA PRO A 160 -1.95 -11.20 15.65
C PRO A 160 -3.01 -10.10 15.46
N HIS A 161 -3.50 -9.50 16.55
CA HIS A 161 -4.62 -8.55 16.52
C HIS A 161 -4.12 -7.12 16.65
N ARG A 162 -4.59 -6.20 15.79
CA ARG A 162 -4.32 -4.77 15.87
C ARG A 162 -5.62 -3.99 15.82
N PHE A 163 -5.72 -2.96 16.64
CA PHE A 163 -6.88 -2.08 16.73
C PHE A 163 -6.40 -0.65 16.52
N LYS A 164 -7.22 0.16 15.85
CA LYS A 164 -7.08 1.60 15.80
C LYS A 164 -8.39 2.26 16.21
N PHE A 165 -8.27 3.38 16.91
CA PHE A 165 -9.36 4.30 17.17
C PHE A 165 -8.80 5.71 17.15
N GLY A 166 -9.42 6.63 16.43
CA GLY A 166 -8.89 7.98 16.33
C GLY A 166 -9.80 8.94 15.60
N PHE A 167 -9.27 10.13 15.41
CA PHE A 167 -9.89 11.21 14.67
C PHE A 167 -9.11 11.43 13.39
N TYR A 168 -9.79 11.72 12.29
CA TYR A 168 -9.17 12.32 11.11
C TYR A 168 -10.03 13.44 10.55
N HIS A 169 -9.37 14.40 9.93
CA HIS A 169 -9.99 15.45 9.12
C HIS A 169 -9.53 15.26 7.68
N VAL A 170 -10.45 15.41 6.73
CA VAL A 170 -10.10 15.60 5.32
C VAL A 170 -10.87 16.77 4.74
N SER A 171 -10.20 17.58 3.93
CA SER A 171 -10.80 18.61 3.09
C SER A 171 -10.28 18.48 1.66
N SER A 172 -11.12 18.78 0.68
CA SER A 172 -10.75 18.72 -0.72
C SER A 172 -11.00 20.03 -1.43
N HIS A 173 -10.10 20.36 -2.36
CA HIS A 173 -10.16 21.58 -3.15
C HIS A 173 -9.86 21.28 -4.62
N ALA A 174 -10.74 21.71 -5.51
CA ALA A 174 -10.45 21.77 -6.93
C ALA A 174 -9.28 22.74 -7.17
N GLY A 175 -8.38 22.38 -8.08
CA GLY A 175 -7.23 23.21 -8.45
C GLY A 175 -7.68 24.51 -9.10
N ASP A 176 -6.92 25.58 -8.90
CA ASP A 176 -7.22 26.86 -9.50
C ASP A 176 -6.98 26.85 -11.02
N GLU A 177 -5.98 26.11 -11.52
CA GLU A 177 -5.84 25.90 -12.96
C GLU A 177 -7.09 25.23 -13.55
N PHE A 178 -7.59 24.15 -12.92
CA PHE A 178 -8.83 23.49 -13.34
C PHE A 178 -10.04 24.44 -13.36
N LEU A 179 -10.20 25.27 -12.34
CA LEU A 179 -11.31 26.24 -12.26
C LEU A 179 -11.22 27.34 -13.32
N LEU A 180 -10.01 27.73 -13.73
CA LEU A 180 -9.80 28.70 -14.80
C LEU A 180 -10.14 28.10 -16.17
N GLU A 181 -9.83 26.83 -16.39
CA GLU A 181 -10.16 26.11 -17.63
C GLU A 181 -11.64 25.72 -17.74
N HIS A 182 -12.33 25.58 -16.61
CA HIS A 182 -13.73 25.17 -16.53
C HIS A 182 -14.61 26.27 -15.93
N PRO A 183 -14.77 27.43 -16.61
CA PRO A 183 -15.58 28.53 -16.11
C PRO A 183 -17.05 28.08 -15.98
N GLY A 184 -17.53 28.04 -14.74
CA GLY A 184 -18.88 27.58 -14.41
C GLY A 184 -18.95 26.24 -13.66
N PHE A 185 -17.81 25.58 -13.42
CA PHE A 185 -17.73 24.47 -12.48
C PHE A 185 -18.17 24.92 -11.07
N ASP A 186 -19.07 24.17 -10.44
CA ASP A 186 -19.55 24.46 -9.09
C ASP A 186 -18.59 23.87 -8.06
N ARG A 187 -17.75 24.72 -7.47
CA ARG A 187 -16.73 24.30 -6.52
C ARG A 187 -17.38 23.80 -5.23
N LEU A 188 -17.27 22.49 -5.01
CA LEU A 188 -17.70 21.84 -3.79
C LEU A 188 -16.80 22.20 -2.59
N ASN A 189 -17.39 22.26 -1.40
CA ASN A 189 -16.66 22.35 -0.13
C ASN A 189 -16.68 20.98 0.57
N PHE A 190 -16.06 19.97 -0.05
CA PHE A 190 -16.06 18.63 0.52
C PHE A 190 -15.12 18.59 1.73
N PHE A 191 -15.66 18.32 2.91
CA PHE A 191 -14.87 18.00 4.10
C PHE A 191 -15.59 17.03 5.02
N ARG A 192 -14.81 16.33 5.86
CA ARG A 192 -15.34 15.54 6.97
C ARG A 192 -14.37 15.46 8.13
N ASP A 193 -14.91 15.61 9.33
CA ASP A 193 -14.28 15.39 10.62
C ASP A 193 -14.80 14.08 11.18
N THR A 194 -13.96 13.05 11.22
CA THR A 194 -14.43 11.66 11.38
C THR A 194 -13.76 10.95 12.54
N LEU A 195 -14.56 10.26 13.35
CA LEU A 195 -14.07 9.23 14.25
C LEU A 195 -13.96 7.91 13.50
N ALA A 196 -12.79 7.29 13.56
CA ALA A 196 -12.49 6.06 12.84
C ALA A 196 -12.14 4.94 13.82
N ALA A 197 -12.75 3.77 13.64
CA ALA A 197 -12.48 2.56 14.40
C ALA A 197 -12.12 1.43 13.44
N GLY A 198 -10.93 0.85 13.62
CA GLY A 198 -10.41 -0.15 12.71
C GLY A 198 -9.79 -1.34 13.40
N TYR A 199 -9.81 -2.47 12.70
CA TYR A 199 -9.27 -3.74 13.15
C TYR A 199 -8.41 -4.35 12.04
N SER A 200 -7.29 -4.96 12.42
CA SER A 200 -6.48 -5.78 11.53
C SER A 200 -6.14 -7.10 12.21
N TYR A 201 -6.19 -8.16 11.41
CA TYR A 201 -5.85 -9.50 11.82
C TYR A 201 -4.77 -10.08 10.91
N TYR A 202 -3.74 -10.66 11.53
CA TYR A 202 -2.62 -11.30 10.84
C TYR A 202 -2.65 -12.81 11.09
N PRO A 203 -3.35 -13.61 10.27
CA PRO A 203 -3.35 -15.07 10.42
C PRO A 203 -1.95 -15.66 10.23
N ILE A 204 -1.15 -15.03 9.36
CA ILE A 204 0.29 -15.24 9.23
C ILE A 204 0.97 -13.86 9.11
N PRO A 205 2.27 -13.74 9.41
CA PRO A 205 2.96 -12.44 9.38
C PRO A 205 2.89 -11.68 8.04
N GLN A 206 2.75 -12.41 6.92
CA GLN A 206 2.72 -11.90 5.55
C GLN A 206 1.33 -11.49 5.06
N ALA A 207 0.27 -11.85 5.79
CA ALA A 207 -1.11 -11.60 5.38
C ALA A 207 -1.83 -10.75 6.42
N ARG A 208 -2.42 -9.64 5.98
CA ARG A 208 -3.29 -8.79 6.79
C ARG A 208 -4.68 -8.78 6.20
N PHE A 209 -5.67 -9.03 7.05
CA PHE A 209 -7.07 -8.70 6.78
C PHE A 209 -7.45 -7.51 7.65
N TYR A 210 -8.19 -6.55 7.11
CA TYR A 210 -8.56 -5.38 7.87
C TYR A 210 -9.95 -4.88 7.50
N ALA A 211 -10.55 -4.17 8.45
CA ALA A 211 -11.78 -3.42 8.27
C ALA A 211 -11.74 -2.18 9.17
N GLU A 212 -12.41 -1.12 8.75
CA GLU A 212 -12.62 0.12 9.47
C GLU A 212 -14.02 0.68 9.18
N ALA A 213 -14.61 1.28 10.21
CA ALA A 213 -15.79 2.11 10.11
C ALA A 213 -15.42 3.55 10.52
N GLY A 214 -15.85 4.52 9.71
CA GLY A 214 -15.76 5.94 10.00
C GLY A 214 -17.15 6.52 10.25
N TRP A 215 -17.25 7.40 11.24
CA TRP A 215 -18.45 8.20 11.52
C TRP A 215 -18.11 9.69 11.58
N ALA A 216 -18.60 10.47 10.63
CA ALA A 216 -18.36 11.90 10.57
C ALA A 216 -19.17 12.64 11.66
N LEU A 217 -18.45 13.42 12.47
CA LEU A 217 -18.96 14.33 13.49
C LEU A 217 -19.46 15.64 12.89
N ASP A 218 -18.73 16.13 11.88
CA ASP A 218 -19.02 17.34 11.12
C ASP A 218 -18.63 17.07 9.67
N HIS A 219 -19.44 17.54 8.73
CA HIS A 219 -19.25 17.25 7.32
C HIS A 219 -20.03 18.21 6.42
N GLU A 220 -19.52 18.40 5.20
CA GLU A 220 -20.22 19.05 4.10
C GLU A 220 -19.97 18.25 2.82
N ILE A 221 -21.02 18.08 2.01
CA ILE A 221 -21.09 17.17 0.85
C ILE A 221 -20.97 15.68 1.18
N SER A 222 -20.08 15.27 2.08
CA SER A 222 -20.00 13.89 2.57
C SER A 222 -21.20 13.55 3.47
N GLU A 223 -21.37 12.27 3.77
CA GLU A 223 -22.36 11.77 4.74
C GLU A 223 -21.66 11.04 5.91
N PRO A 224 -22.38 10.77 7.03
CA PRO A 224 -21.76 10.29 8.26
C PRO A 224 -20.94 9.01 8.11
N TRP A 225 -21.46 7.99 7.45
CA TRP A 225 -20.86 6.65 7.47
C TRP A 225 -19.93 6.40 6.30
N GLU A 226 -18.78 5.81 6.62
CA GLU A 226 -17.94 5.12 5.64
C GLU A 226 -17.45 3.79 6.20
N PHE A 227 -17.16 2.86 5.29
CA PHE A 227 -16.61 1.56 5.62
C PHE A 227 -15.49 1.23 4.67
N GLN A 228 -14.35 0.79 5.19
CA GLN A 228 -13.28 0.28 4.34
C GLN A 228 -12.75 -1.04 4.83
N PHE A 229 -12.39 -1.92 3.92
CA PHE A 229 -11.85 -3.24 4.25
C PHE A 229 -10.97 -3.75 3.14
N GLY A 230 -10.16 -4.76 3.43
CA GLY A 230 -9.20 -5.25 2.44
C GLY A 230 -8.24 -6.29 2.95
N ILE A 231 -7.30 -6.60 2.05
CA ILE A 231 -6.28 -7.62 2.23
C ILE A 231 -4.94 -7.08 1.75
N ASP A 232 -3.90 -7.33 2.53
CA ASP A 232 -2.51 -7.07 2.13
C ASP A 232 -1.69 -8.34 2.28
N LEU A 233 -0.99 -8.72 1.22
CA LEU A 233 -0.13 -9.89 1.14
C LEU A 233 1.27 -9.44 0.69
N GLY A 234 2.30 -9.67 1.51
CA GLY A 234 3.65 -9.24 1.13
C GLY A 234 4.73 -9.59 2.15
N PRO A 235 5.98 -9.22 1.87
CA PRO A 235 7.10 -9.48 2.77
C PRO A 235 6.91 -8.76 4.11
N ARG A 236 7.12 -9.49 5.21
CA ARG A 236 7.18 -8.92 6.57
C ARG A 236 8.61 -8.66 7.02
N ASN A 237 9.54 -9.50 6.59
CA ASN A 237 10.95 -9.43 6.95
C ASN A 237 11.75 -8.68 5.89
N ARG A 238 12.99 -8.35 6.25
CA ARG A 238 14.02 -7.84 5.34
C ARG A 238 14.02 -8.63 4.03
N THR A 239 13.95 -7.93 2.90
CA THR A 239 14.02 -8.53 1.56
C THR A 239 15.42 -8.45 0.93
N GLY A 240 16.29 -7.62 1.50
CA GLY A 240 17.56 -7.26 0.86
C GLY A 240 17.34 -6.61 -0.51
N VAL A 241 18.38 -6.62 -1.35
CA VAL A 241 18.34 -6.02 -2.69
C VAL A 241 17.38 -6.73 -3.66
N GLY A 242 17.09 -8.01 -3.42
CA GLY A 242 16.25 -8.83 -4.32
C GLY A 242 14.77 -8.47 -4.29
N GLY A 243 14.29 -7.85 -3.21
CA GLY A 243 12.87 -7.55 -3.02
C GLY A 243 12.00 -8.82 -2.93
N ALA A 244 10.68 -8.64 -2.91
CA ALA A 244 9.70 -9.72 -2.94
C ALA A 244 8.37 -9.24 -3.54
N PRO A 245 7.54 -10.16 -4.06
CA PRO A 245 6.23 -9.79 -4.59
C PRO A 245 5.28 -9.33 -3.48
N PHE A 246 4.33 -8.47 -3.84
CA PHE A 246 3.20 -8.08 -2.98
C PHE A 246 1.89 -8.02 -3.76
N LEU A 247 0.78 -8.13 -3.03
CA LEU A 247 -0.58 -7.90 -3.49
C LEU A 247 -1.34 -7.14 -2.41
N ALA A 248 -2.13 -6.15 -2.81
CA ALA A 248 -3.03 -5.42 -1.93
C ALA A 248 -4.37 -5.17 -2.61
N MET A 249 -5.45 -5.24 -1.83
CA MET A 249 -6.79 -4.91 -2.28
C MET A 249 -7.51 -4.13 -1.18
N ASN A 250 -8.21 -3.06 -1.56
CA ASN A 250 -9.03 -2.27 -0.68
C ASN A 250 -10.39 -1.98 -1.32
N VAL A 251 -11.44 -2.03 -0.52
CA VAL A 251 -12.78 -1.53 -0.84
C VAL A 251 -13.07 -0.41 0.14
N HIS A 252 -13.62 0.69 -0.35
CA HIS A 252 -14.08 1.82 0.46
C HIS A 252 -15.49 2.19 0.02
N LEU A 253 -16.43 2.04 0.94
CA LEU A 253 -17.85 2.34 0.77
C LEU A 253 -18.18 3.63 1.52
N ARG A 254 -18.99 4.49 0.90
CA ARG A 254 -19.30 5.83 1.42
C ARG A 254 -20.80 6.09 1.36
N GLU A 255 -21.38 6.59 2.45
CA GLU A 255 -22.82 6.82 2.57
C GLU A 255 -23.31 7.87 1.55
N GLU A 256 -22.51 8.89 1.23
CA GLU A 256 -22.88 9.93 0.25
C GLU A 256 -23.01 9.40 -1.20
N LEU A 257 -22.67 8.13 -1.40
CA LEU A 257 -22.80 7.39 -2.66
C LEU A 257 -23.75 6.19 -2.53
N ASP A 258 -24.69 6.23 -1.59
CA ASP A 258 -25.61 5.12 -1.27
C ASP A 258 -24.87 3.82 -0.92
N PHE A 259 -23.74 3.92 -0.20
CA PHE A 259 -22.80 2.84 0.08
C PHE A 259 -22.21 2.17 -1.17
N GLY A 260 -22.25 2.87 -2.30
CA GLY A 260 -21.26 2.72 -3.36
C GLY A 260 -19.88 3.20 -2.89
N GLY A 261 -18.95 3.35 -3.82
CA GLY A 261 -17.59 3.77 -3.50
C GLY A 261 -16.62 3.21 -4.52
N ASN A 262 -15.53 2.59 -4.07
CA ASN A 262 -14.48 2.14 -4.95
C ASN A 262 -13.79 0.84 -4.50
N VAL A 263 -13.12 0.21 -5.46
CA VAL A 263 -12.16 -0.86 -5.26
C VAL A 263 -10.80 -0.45 -5.83
N ALA A 264 -9.75 -0.71 -5.07
CA ALA A 264 -8.37 -0.49 -5.49
C ALA A 264 -7.58 -1.80 -5.33
N VAL A 265 -6.81 -2.14 -6.35
CA VAL A 265 -5.92 -3.31 -6.35
C VAL A 265 -4.52 -2.86 -6.75
N GLN A 266 -3.52 -3.36 -6.02
CA GLN A 266 -2.11 -3.10 -6.30
C GLN A 266 -1.34 -4.42 -6.29
N VAL A 267 -0.51 -4.65 -7.30
CA VAL A 267 0.32 -5.85 -7.41
C VAL A 267 1.69 -5.47 -7.97
N GLY A 268 2.74 -6.04 -7.40
CA GLY A 268 4.09 -5.71 -7.87
C GLY A 268 5.19 -6.27 -7.00
N TRP A 269 6.28 -5.51 -6.93
CA TRP A 269 7.50 -5.85 -6.20
C TRP A 269 7.77 -4.83 -5.10
N GLY A 270 8.32 -5.26 -3.97
CA GLY A 270 8.62 -4.38 -2.86
C GLY A 270 9.86 -4.76 -2.08
N TRP A 271 10.39 -3.78 -1.35
CA TRP A 271 11.61 -3.87 -0.55
C TRP A 271 11.34 -3.39 0.86
N ARG A 272 11.57 -4.28 1.83
CA ARG A 272 11.59 -3.96 3.26
C ARG A 272 13.02 -3.63 3.68
N GLY A 273 13.16 -2.62 4.52
CA GLY A 273 14.44 -2.26 5.12
C GLY A 273 15.02 -3.35 6.02
N ASP A 274 16.16 -3.03 6.59
CA ASP A 274 16.96 -3.97 7.39
C ASP A 274 16.45 -4.05 8.83
N ASP A 275 15.81 -2.99 9.34
CA ASP A 275 15.13 -2.95 10.64
C ASP A 275 13.67 -3.41 10.52
N ALA A 276 13.15 -4.07 11.56
CA ALA A 276 11.74 -4.49 11.64
C ALA A 276 10.75 -3.31 11.62
N PHE A 277 11.23 -2.09 11.90
CA PHE A 277 10.49 -0.84 11.91
C PHE A 277 10.77 0.05 10.69
N ASP A 278 11.57 -0.42 9.73
CA ASP A 278 11.77 0.31 8.47
C ASP A 278 10.52 0.25 7.59
N GLY A 279 10.37 1.26 6.74
CA GLY A 279 9.27 1.34 5.80
C GLY A 279 9.29 0.28 4.71
N PHE A 280 8.24 0.27 3.91
CA PHE A 280 8.05 -0.65 2.79
C PHE A 280 7.95 0.14 1.48
N LEU A 281 9.03 0.09 0.70
CA LEU A 281 9.05 0.63 -0.67
C LEU A 281 8.39 -0.38 -1.61
N ARG A 282 7.48 0.06 -2.46
CA ARG A 282 6.74 -0.79 -3.40
C ARG A 282 6.68 -0.14 -4.77
N THR A 283 6.63 -0.96 -5.81
CA THR A 283 6.32 -0.52 -7.16
C THR A 283 5.57 -1.60 -7.94
N GLY A 284 4.73 -1.20 -8.89
CA GLY A 284 3.91 -2.14 -9.63
C GLY A 284 2.67 -1.54 -10.25
N VAL A 285 1.77 -2.43 -10.66
CA VAL A 285 0.51 -2.07 -11.31
C VAL A 285 -0.50 -1.61 -10.27
N HIS A 286 -1.17 -0.51 -10.57
CA HIS A 286 -2.31 0.03 -9.85
C HIS A 286 -3.57 -0.11 -10.71
N PHE A 287 -4.64 -0.61 -10.10
CA PHE A 287 -5.98 -0.63 -10.68
C PHE A 287 -6.94 0.00 -9.69
N TYR A 288 -7.84 0.83 -10.21
CA TYR A 288 -8.89 1.49 -9.44
C TYR A 288 -10.19 1.51 -10.24
N GLU A 289 -11.31 1.23 -9.58
CA GLU A 289 -12.64 1.35 -10.18
C GLU A 289 -13.62 1.87 -9.13
N GLY A 290 -14.39 2.89 -9.50
CA GLY A 290 -15.49 3.40 -8.70
C GLY A 290 -15.47 4.92 -8.58
N ALA A 291 -16.10 5.43 -7.53
CA ALA A 291 -16.19 6.88 -7.31
C ALA A 291 -14.81 7.52 -7.05
N SER A 292 -14.57 8.72 -7.56
CA SER A 292 -13.25 9.37 -7.55
C SER A 292 -12.54 9.33 -6.20
N PRO A 293 -11.21 9.04 -6.17
CA PRO A 293 -10.39 9.15 -4.97
C PRO A 293 -10.01 10.60 -4.62
N GLN A 294 -10.38 11.57 -5.46
CA GLN A 294 -10.25 13.01 -5.23
C GLN A 294 -11.62 13.58 -4.86
N PHE A 295 -11.80 14.03 -3.62
CA PHE A 295 -13.15 14.31 -3.13
C PHE A 295 -13.82 15.57 -3.72
N SER A 296 -13.06 16.42 -4.42
CA SER A 296 -13.62 17.50 -5.24
C SER A 296 -14.44 16.98 -6.42
N PHE A 297 -14.20 15.72 -6.81
CA PHE A 297 -14.89 14.99 -7.86
C PHE A 297 -15.62 13.76 -7.29
N TYR A 298 -16.00 13.78 -6.00
CA TYR A 298 -16.40 12.59 -5.23
C TYR A 298 -17.48 11.70 -5.88
N ALA A 299 -18.37 12.28 -6.70
CA ALA A 299 -19.48 11.60 -7.36
C ALA A 299 -19.13 11.10 -8.78
N GLU A 300 -17.99 11.50 -9.32
CA GLU A 300 -17.52 11.05 -10.63
C GLU A 300 -17.05 9.60 -10.56
N HIS A 301 -17.38 8.82 -11.58
CA HIS A 301 -16.94 7.44 -11.68
C HIS A 301 -15.66 7.36 -12.50
N GLU A 302 -14.61 6.83 -11.89
CA GLU A 302 -13.30 6.67 -12.49
C GLU A 302 -12.93 5.20 -12.66
N ARG A 303 -12.27 4.93 -13.79
CA ARG A 303 -11.59 3.65 -14.03
C ARG A 303 -10.15 3.93 -14.39
N GLN A 304 -9.25 3.56 -13.49
CA GLN A 304 -7.83 3.82 -13.62
C GLN A 304 -7.05 2.51 -13.76
N ILE A 305 -6.06 2.53 -14.65
CA ILE A 305 -4.99 1.55 -14.66
C ILE A 305 -3.65 2.26 -14.84
N GLY A 306 -2.65 1.89 -14.07
CA GLY A 306 -1.40 2.62 -14.10
C GLY A 306 -0.24 1.91 -13.42
N TRP A 307 0.85 2.65 -13.31
CA TRP A 307 2.04 2.24 -12.58
C TRP A 307 2.25 3.14 -11.37
N GLY A 308 2.58 2.54 -10.24
CA GLY A 308 2.80 3.25 -9.00
C GLY A 308 4.14 2.97 -8.35
N ILE A 309 4.58 3.95 -7.56
CA ILE A 309 5.61 3.80 -6.53
C ILE A 309 4.98 4.24 -5.22
N TRP A 310 5.15 3.45 -4.17
CA TRP A 310 4.61 3.73 -2.84
C TRP A 310 5.71 3.55 -1.79
N TYR A 311 5.64 4.35 -0.74
CA TYR A 311 6.38 4.12 0.48
C TYR A 311 5.42 4.18 1.67
N ASP A 312 5.28 3.04 2.34
CA ASP A 312 4.50 2.90 3.57
C ASP A 312 5.45 2.92 4.78
N TYR A 313 5.07 3.63 5.85
CA TYR A 313 5.90 3.80 7.06
C TYR A 313 5.83 2.63 8.04
#